data_AF-A0A923XNS3-F1
#
_entry.id   AF-A0A923XNS3-F1
#
_cell.length_a   1.000
_cell.length_b   1.000
_cell.length_c   1.000
_cell.angle_alpha   90.00
_cell.angle_beta   90.00
_cell.angle_gamma   90.00
#
_symmetry.space_group_name_H-M   'P 1'
#
loop_
_entity.id
_entity.type
_entity.pdbx_description
1 polymer ?
#
loop_
_entity_poly.entity_id
_entity_poly.type
_entity_poly.pdbx_seq_one_letter_code
_entity_poly.pdbx_strand_id
1 'polypeptide(L)'
;MDFFSKSLLNKIGAGVLLMLIFNIVTVVLIFSLIQTQVSYGSAAAQASKLRVISQQIAKNVLLIDRGEVSARKDLETSLDLDEKEIDDLIEGSAEKGIQAASPELKVQLEKVKDIWEHVNANVTIVLDSDTIAFEEDKDLFAYAVKYVINNNKSLSDEANKAAEMYQAEFQGKKNTAMVFLILISILNLIAFAVVILIVRKSINPVIELTKATKTIAKFSLGTKVKVTTKDEIGELAKSFNLMMDHLNKIMDEKNPEENS
;
A
#
# COMPACT_ATOMS: atom_id res chain seq x y z
N MET A 1 -24.12 8.32 -25.89
CA MET A 1 -23.00 7.40 -26.19
C MET A 1 -22.46 7.49 -27.63
N ASP A 2 -23.06 8.28 -28.53
CA ASP A 2 -22.65 8.32 -29.95
C ASP A 2 -21.49 9.29 -30.28
N PHE A 3 -21.07 10.14 -29.33
CA PHE A 3 -20.01 11.13 -29.54
C PHE A 3 -18.61 10.51 -29.67
N PHE A 4 -18.37 9.36 -29.04
CA PHE A 4 -17.08 8.65 -29.08
C PHE A 4 -16.94 7.72 -30.30
N SER A 5 -18.01 7.41 -31.03
CA SER A 5 -17.97 6.42 -32.12
C SER A 5 -17.32 6.96 -33.39
N LYS A 6 -17.34 8.29 -33.60
CA LYS A 6 -16.88 8.93 -34.84
C LYS A 6 -15.46 9.47 -34.80
N SER A 7 -14.99 10.02 -33.67
CA SER A 7 -13.66 10.66 -33.64
C SER A 7 -12.55 9.75 -33.10
N LEU A 8 -11.48 9.58 -33.86
CA LEU A 8 -10.27 8.85 -33.47
C LEU A 8 -9.57 9.53 -32.29
N LEU A 9 -9.47 10.86 -32.32
CA LEU A 9 -8.85 11.65 -31.26
C LEU A 9 -9.58 11.45 -29.94
N ASN A 10 -10.92 11.46 -29.96
CA ASN A 10 -11.73 11.24 -28.76
C ASN A 10 -11.59 9.82 -28.21
N LYS A 11 -11.47 8.79 -29.08
CA LYS A 11 -11.26 7.40 -28.65
C LYS A 11 -9.91 7.20 -27.96
N ILE A 12 -8.83 7.67 -28.59
CA ILE A 12 -7.48 7.56 -28.03
C ILE A 12 -7.36 8.42 -26.76
N GLY A 13 -7.83 9.67 -26.83
CA GLY A 13 -7.80 10.60 -25.70
C GLY A 13 -8.57 10.08 -24.49
N ALA A 14 -9.78 9.55 -24.69
CA ALA A 14 -10.55 8.94 -23.61
C ALA A 14 -9.85 7.70 -23.04
N GLY A 15 -9.26 6.85 -23.89
CA GLY A 15 -8.51 5.67 -23.44
C GLY A 15 -7.29 6.03 -22.59
N VAL A 16 -6.49 7.01 -23.02
CA VAL A 16 -5.32 7.50 -22.28
C VAL A 16 -5.75 8.16 -20.97
N LEU A 17 -6.80 8.98 -20.97
CA LEU A 17 -7.29 9.66 -19.77
C LEU A 17 -7.84 8.67 -18.75
N LEU A 18 -8.61 7.66 -19.18
CA LEU A 18 -9.07 6.58 -18.31
C LEU A 18 -7.90 5.80 -17.73
N MET A 19 -6.88 5.51 -18.53
CA MET A 19 -5.67 4.83 -18.07
C MET A 19 -4.93 5.65 -17.01
N LEU A 20 -4.79 6.97 -17.21
CA LEU A 20 -4.17 7.87 -16.23
C LEU A 20 -4.94 7.92 -14.91
N ILE A 21 -6.27 8.07 -14.97
CA ILE A 21 -7.13 8.04 -13.78
C ILE A 21 -6.96 6.72 -13.04
N PHE A 22 -7.01 5.60 -13.77
CA PHE A 22 -6.81 4.28 -13.18
C PHE A 22 -5.43 4.13 -12.52
N ASN A 23 -4.38 4.70 -13.13
CA ASN A 23 -3.04 4.69 -12.55
C ASN A 23 -2.97 5.52 -11.26
N ILE A 24 -3.56 6.71 -11.24
CA ILE A 24 -3.64 7.56 -10.04
C ILE A 24 -4.37 6.83 -8.91
N VAL A 25 -5.53 6.22 -9.20
CA VAL A 25 -6.27 5.42 -8.21
C VAL A 25 -5.42 4.28 -7.68
N THR A 26 -4.68 3.59 -8.55
CA THR A 26 -3.78 2.51 -8.16
C THR A 26 -2.67 3.00 -7.21
N VAL A 27 -2.07 4.16 -7.50
CA VAL A 27 -1.03 4.77 -6.64
C VAL A 27 -1.60 5.13 -5.27
N VAL A 28 -2.80 5.73 -5.21
CA VAL A 28 -3.46 6.07 -3.94
C VAL A 28 -3.76 4.82 -3.11
N LEU A 29 -4.22 3.74 -3.75
CA LEU A 29 -4.45 2.45 -3.09
C LEU A 29 -3.15 1.86 -2.54
N ILE A 30 -2.06 1.88 -3.33
CA ILE A 30 -0.74 1.43 -2.89
C ILE A 30 -0.27 2.24 -1.67
N PHE A 31 -0.38 3.57 -1.74
CA PHE A 31 0.01 4.44 -0.64
C PHE A 31 -0.81 4.14 0.63
N SER A 32 -2.13 3.99 0.50
CA SER A 32 -3.00 3.61 1.63
C SER A 32 -2.59 2.28 2.25
N LEU A 33 -2.25 1.27 1.45
CA LEU A 33 -1.79 -0.04 1.94
C LEU A 33 -0.45 0.05 2.66
N ILE A 34 0.48 0.86 2.15
CA ILE A 34 1.79 1.10 2.80
C ILE A 34 1.59 1.76 4.16
N GLN A 35 0.71 2.77 4.26
CA GLN A 35 0.43 3.46 5.53
C GLN A 35 -0.15 2.50 6.57
N THR A 36 -1.10 1.65 6.17
CA THR A 36 -1.64 0.61 7.06
C THR A 36 -0.56 -0.39 7.49
N GLN A 37 0.38 -0.74 6.59
CA GLN A 37 1.50 -1.63 6.91
C GLN A 37 2.49 -1.02 7.90
N VAL A 38 2.86 0.26 7.73
CA VAL A 38 3.72 0.98 8.68
C VAL A 38 3.05 1.01 10.06
N SER A 39 1.76 1.28 10.11
CA SER A 39 0.99 1.34 11.35
C SER A 39 1.01 0.04 12.15
N TYR A 40 0.73 -1.10 11.50
CA TYR A 40 0.81 -2.41 12.15
C TYR A 40 2.24 -2.78 12.59
N GLY A 41 3.25 -2.38 11.80
CA GLY A 41 4.66 -2.59 12.15
C GLY A 41 5.07 -1.83 13.42
N SER A 42 4.67 -0.57 13.54
CA SER A 42 4.91 0.24 14.74
C SER A 42 4.23 -0.35 15.98
N ALA A 43 2.99 -0.82 15.84
CA ALA A 43 2.25 -1.43 16.94
C ALA A 43 2.88 -2.77 17.39
N ALA A 44 3.25 -3.64 16.44
CA ALA A 44 3.96 -4.88 16.74
C ALA A 44 5.31 -4.64 17.44
N ALA A 45 6.04 -3.58 17.06
CA ALA A 45 7.29 -3.20 17.70
C ALA A 45 7.06 -2.73 19.15
N GLN A 46 6.02 -1.95 19.41
CA GLN A 46 5.67 -1.52 20.77
C GLN A 46 5.20 -2.68 21.66
N ALA A 47 4.35 -3.57 21.13
CA ALA A 47 3.99 -4.80 21.84
C ALA A 47 5.23 -5.68 22.16
N SER A 48 6.19 -5.75 21.24
CA SER A 48 7.46 -6.46 21.47
C SER A 48 8.34 -5.76 22.53
N LYS A 49 8.31 -4.43 22.59
CA LYS A 49 9.01 -3.62 23.60
C LYS A 49 8.45 -3.92 25.00
N LEU A 50 7.13 -3.97 25.18
CA LEU A 50 6.46 -4.35 26.44
C LEU A 50 6.97 -5.69 26.99
N ARG A 51 7.09 -6.70 26.12
CA ARG A 51 7.66 -8.01 26.48
C ARG A 51 9.10 -7.90 27.00
N VAL A 52 9.95 -7.14 26.31
CA VAL A 52 11.36 -6.96 26.70
C VAL A 52 11.47 -6.23 28.03
N ILE A 53 10.66 -5.19 28.23
CA ILE A 53 10.69 -4.41 29.46
C ILE A 53 10.20 -5.23 30.65
N SER A 54 9.14 -6.02 30.48
CA SER A 54 8.75 -7.01 31.48
C SER A 54 9.94 -7.89 31.90
N GLN A 55 10.73 -8.42 30.96
CA GLN A 55 11.92 -9.20 31.31
C GLN A 55 12.99 -8.39 32.06
N GLN A 56 13.21 -7.13 31.68
CA GLN A 56 14.13 -6.22 32.36
C GLN A 56 13.68 -5.93 33.80
N ILE A 57 12.38 -5.71 34.03
CA ILE A 57 11.81 -5.52 35.36
C ILE A 57 12.11 -6.72 36.26
N ALA A 58 11.77 -7.94 35.83
CA ALA A 58 12.06 -9.12 36.66
C ALA A 58 13.56 -9.31 36.92
N LYS A 59 14.41 -9.07 35.91
CA LYS A 59 15.87 -9.14 36.09
C LYS A 59 16.32 -8.13 37.13
N ASN A 60 15.94 -6.86 37.01
CA ASN A 60 16.42 -5.80 37.90
C ASN A 60 15.88 -5.97 39.32
N VAL A 61 14.62 -6.39 39.49
CA VAL A 61 14.05 -6.74 40.80
C VAL A 61 14.84 -7.87 41.46
N LEU A 62 15.23 -8.91 40.71
CA LEU A 62 16.09 -9.99 41.22
C LEU A 62 17.49 -9.50 41.63
N LEU A 63 18.06 -8.53 40.92
CA LEU A 63 19.36 -7.95 41.26
C LEU A 63 19.26 -7.10 42.54
N ILE A 64 18.19 -6.32 42.69
CA ILE A 64 17.92 -5.52 43.89
C ILE A 64 17.74 -6.43 45.12
N ASP A 65 17.00 -7.53 44.98
CA ASP A 65 16.83 -8.55 46.04
C ASP A 65 18.18 -9.17 46.48
N ARG A 66 19.16 -9.23 45.58
CA ARG A 66 20.53 -9.69 45.85
C ARG A 66 21.46 -8.60 46.40
N GLY A 67 20.95 -7.38 46.60
CA GLY A 67 21.72 -6.24 47.12
C GLY A 67 22.42 -5.38 46.06
N GLU A 68 22.16 -5.58 44.77
CA GLU A 68 22.71 -4.73 43.72
C GLU A 68 21.91 -3.43 43.57
N VAL A 69 22.21 -2.44 44.42
CA VAL A 69 21.51 -1.15 44.46
C VAL A 69 21.56 -0.39 43.13
N SER A 70 22.61 -0.58 42.31
CA SER A 70 22.72 0.05 40.98
C SER A 70 21.60 -0.34 40.02
N ALA A 71 20.96 -1.50 40.22
CA ALA A 71 19.84 -1.95 39.38
C ALA A 71 18.54 -1.15 39.60
N ARG A 72 18.43 -0.36 40.69
CA ARG A 72 17.26 0.52 40.92
C ARG A 72 17.10 1.56 39.81
N LYS A 73 18.20 2.16 39.35
CA LYS A 73 18.17 3.14 38.25
C LYS A 73 17.69 2.53 36.93
N ASP A 74 18.15 1.31 36.63
CA ASP A 74 17.71 0.60 35.42
C ASP A 74 16.25 0.15 35.53
N LEU A 75 15.78 -0.17 36.73
CA LEU A 75 14.38 -0.48 37.03
C LEU A 75 13.49 0.76 36.90
N GLU A 76 13.89 1.91 37.44
CA GLU A 76 13.20 3.20 37.25
C GLU A 76 13.05 3.54 35.77
N THR A 77 14.12 3.39 34.98
CA THR A 77 14.08 3.64 33.53
C THR A 77 13.11 2.70 32.80
N SER A 78 12.92 1.48 33.33
CA SER A 78 11.99 0.50 32.76
C SER A 78 10.52 0.85 33.04
N LEU A 79 10.24 1.66 34.07
CA LEU A 79 8.90 2.11 34.42
C LEU A 79 8.47 3.39 33.69
N ASP A 80 9.38 4.06 32.98
CA ASP A 80 9.06 5.13 32.02
C ASP A 80 8.24 4.63 30.81
N LEU A 81 7.88 3.33 30.83
CA LEU A 81 6.69 2.81 30.16
C LEU A 81 5.44 3.43 30.79
N ASP A 82 5.06 4.59 30.28
CA ASP A 82 3.76 5.18 30.60
C ASP A 82 2.66 4.19 30.19
N GLU A 83 1.64 4.03 31.04
CA GLU A 83 0.35 3.37 30.74
C GLU A 83 -0.19 3.77 29.35
N LYS A 84 0.15 5.00 28.94
CA LYS A 84 -0.05 5.56 27.60
C LYS A 84 0.43 4.67 26.45
N GLU A 85 1.52 3.91 26.57
CA GLU A 85 1.95 2.99 25.49
C GLU A 85 0.97 1.82 25.31
N ILE A 86 0.39 1.31 26.39
CA ILE A 86 -0.63 0.25 26.32
C ILE A 86 -1.94 0.85 25.78
N ASP A 87 -2.30 2.05 26.20
CA ASP A 87 -3.49 2.75 25.71
C ASP A 87 -3.36 3.13 24.22
N ASP A 88 -2.20 3.61 23.77
CA ASP A 88 -1.91 3.89 22.36
C ASP A 88 -2.06 2.64 21.48
N LEU A 89 -1.75 1.45 22.01
CA LEU A 89 -1.97 0.18 21.31
C LEU A 89 -3.46 -0.18 21.24
N ILE A 90 -4.22 0.09 22.31
CA ILE A 90 -5.66 -0.23 22.39
C ILE A 90 -6.47 0.74 21.52
N GLU A 91 -6.31 2.05 21.73
CA GLU A 91 -7.12 3.12 21.15
C GLU A 91 -6.58 3.63 19.82
N GLY A 92 -5.29 3.40 19.57
CA GLY A 92 -4.57 3.99 18.44
C GLY A 92 -3.95 5.33 18.79
N SER A 93 -2.91 5.70 18.03
CA SER A 93 -2.14 6.93 18.21
C SER A 93 -1.77 7.50 16.86
N ALA A 94 -2.44 8.59 16.46
CA ALA A 94 -2.15 9.26 15.19
C ALA A 94 -0.72 9.82 15.14
N GLU A 95 -0.21 10.30 16.28
CA GLU A 95 1.16 10.79 16.43
C GLU A 95 2.20 9.69 16.15
N LYS A 96 1.97 8.49 16.69
CA LYS A 96 2.86 7.32 16.52
C LYS A 96 2.52 6.48 15.28
N GLY A 97 1.52 6.89 14.50
CA GLY A 97 1.00 6.15 13.35
C GLY A 97 0.37 4.81 13.71
N ILE A 98 -0.08 4.61 14.95
CA ILE A 98 -0.73 3.37 15.40
C ILE A 98 -2.23 3.47 15.16
N GLN A 99 -2.81 2.45 14.54
CA GLN A 99 -4.25 2.29 14.42
C GLN A 99 -4.82 1.52 15.61
N ALA A 100 -6.08 1.79 15.95
CA ALA A 100 -6.78 1.10 17.03
C ALA A 100 -6.73 -0.42 16.86
N ALA A 101 -6.63 -1.12 17.98
CA ALA A 101 -6.63 -2.58 18.01
C ALA A 101 -7.94 -3.16 17.45
N SER A 102 -7.85 -4.34 16.82
CA SER A 102 -9.02 -5.15 16.51
C SER A 102 -9.75 -5.56 17.80
N PRO A 103 -11.03 -5.96 17.74
CA PRO A 103 -11.76 -6.42 18.92
C PRO A 103 -11.03 -7.54 19.69
N GLU A 104 -10.48 -8.51 18.96
CA GLU A 104 -9.74 -9.63 19.53
C GLU A 104 -8.43 -9.17 20.20
N LEU A 105 -7.70 -8.27 19.54
CA LEU A 105 -6.44 -7.74 20.05
C LEU A 105 -6.64 -6.80 21.23
N LYS A 106 -7.74 -6.03 21.24
CA LYS A 106 -8.13 -5.19 22.36
C LYS A 106 -8.35 -6.02 23.63
N VAL A 107 -9.09 -7.13 23.53
CA VAL A 107 -9.27 -8.07 24.66
C VAL A 107 -7.93 -8.60 25.17
N GLN A 108 -6.98 -8.85 24.27
CA GLN A 108 -5.65 -9.31 24.66
C GLN A 108 -4.82 -8.22 25.33
N LEU A 109 -4.87 -6.98 24.83
CA LEU A 109 -4.16 -5.84 25.41
C LEU A 109 -4.75 -5.41 26.76
N GLU A 110 -6.06 -5.55 26.96
CA GLU A 110 -6.71 -5.30 28.26
C GLU A 110 -6.18 -6.26 29.34
N LYS A 111 -5.88 -7.52 29.00
CA LYS A 111 -5.22 -8.45 29.93
C LYS A 111 -3.79 -8.01 30.25
N VAL A 112 -3.06 -7.50 29.26
CA VAL A 112 -1.71 -6.97 29.47
C VAL A 112 -1.78 -5.76 30.41
N LYS A 113 -2.75 -4.87 30.19
CA LYS A 113 -2.99 -3.68 31.03
C LYS A 113 -3.28 -4.07 32.48
N ASP A 114 -4.23 -4.97 32.70
CA ASP A 114 -4.60 -5.44 34.05
C ASP A 114 -3.42 -6.03 34.83
N ILE A 115 -2.62 -6.89 34.19
CA ILE A 115 -1.42 -7.47 34.83
C ILE A 115 -0.38 -6.38 35.08
N TRP A 116 -0.18 -5.46 34.13
CA TRP A 116 0.79 -4.37 34.24
C TRP A 116 0.50 -3.48 35.44
N GLU A 117 -0.75 -3.05 35.66
CA GLU A 117 -1.13 -2.19 36.78
C GLU A 117 -0.71 -2.77 38.13
N HIS A 118 -0.97 -4.05 38.34
CA HIS A 118 -0.60 -4.73 39.58
C HIS A 118 0.92 -4.96 39.71
N VAL A 119 1.60 -5.28 38.60
CA VAL A 119 3.06 -5.41 38.60
C VAL A 119 3.69 -4.06 38.92
N ASN A 120 3.28 -2.99 38.24
CA ASN A 120 3.79 -1.64 38.39
C ASN A 120 3.67 -1.15 39.85
N ALA A 121 2.52 -1.35 40.48
CA ALA A 121 2.31 -1.02 41.90
C ALA A 121 3.34 -1.70 42.83
N ASN A 122 3.67 -2.97 42.56
CA ASN A 122 4.68 -3.69 43.36
C ASN A 122 6.11 -3.29 43.00
N VAL A 123 6.38 -2.93 41.75
CA VAL A 123 7.68 -2.37 41.38
C VAL A 123 7.93 -1.03 42.09
N THR A 124 6.92 -0.18 42.22
CA THR A 124 7.02 1.06 43.02
C THR A 124 7.41 0.78 44.46
N ILE A 125 6.81 -0.23 45.10
CA ILE A 125 7.19 -0.66 46.46
C ILE A 125 8.66 -1.11 46.51
N VAL A 126 9.13 -1.86 45.50
CA VAL A 126 10.55 -2.28 45.41
C VAL A 126 11.48 -1.07 45.29
N LEU A 127 11.08 -0.02 44.57
CA LEU A 127 11.88 1.19 44.39
C LEU A 127 11.88 2.12 45.61
N ASP A 128 10.74 2.26 46.29
CA ASP A 128 10.57 3.17 47.42
C ASP A 128 11.11 2.60 48.74
N SER A 129 11.20 1.28 48.84
CA SER A 129 11.70 0.61 50.05
C SER A 129 13.20 0.80 50.25
N ASP A 130 13.56 1.38 51.39
CA ASP A 130 14.93 1.37 51.88
C ASP A 130 15.22 -0.01 52.49
N THR A 131 16.09 -0.79 51.84
CA THR A 131 16.35 -2.22 52.11
C THR A 131 16.75 -2.57 53.55
N ILE A 132 16.92 -1.57 54.43
CA ILE A 132 17.57 -1.72 55.74
C ILE A 132 16.86 -0.94 56.87
N ALA A 133 15.78 -0.19 56.59
CA ALA A 133 15.26 0.79 57.57
C ALA A 133 14.41 0.16 58.69
N PHE A 134 13.50 -0.79 58.38
CA PHE A 134 12.58 -1.41 59.36
C PHE A 134 12.17 -2.86 58.98
N GLU A 135 11.73 -3.65 59.97
CA GLU A 135 11.35 -5.07 59.74
C GLU A 135 10.03 -5.22 58.95
N GLU A 136 9.08 -4.31 59.14
CA GLU A 136 7.84 -4.24 58.35
C GLU A 136 8.10 -3.90 56.87
N ASP A 137 9.06 -2.99 56.61
CA ASP A 137 9.51 -2.66 55.25
C ASP A 137 10.18 -3.85 54.56
N LYS A 138 10.83 -4.72 55.33
CA LYS A 138 11.49 -5.93 54.81
C LYS A 138 10.47 -6.98 54.34
N ASP A 139 9.40 -7.20 55.08
CA ASP A 139 8.34 -8.13 54.71
C ASP A 139 7.55 -7.61 53.50
N LEU A 140 7.25 -6.31 53.47
CA LEU A 140 6.58 -5.67 52.33
C LEU A 140 7.45 -5.71 51.06
N PHE A 141 8.76 -5.46 51.19
CA PHE A 141 9.72 -5.60 50.09
C PHE A 141 9.77 -7.04 49.56
N ALA A 142 9.92 -8.03 50.44
CA ALA A 142 9.98 -9.43 50.05
C ALA A 142 8.70 -9.89 49.35
N TYR A 143 7.54 -9.42 49.82
CA TYR A 143 6.26 -9.64 49.15
C TYR A 143 6.26 -9.03 47.74
N ALA A 144 6.65 -7.77 47.60
CA ALA A 144 6.65 -7.07 46.32
C ALA A 144 7.60 -7.72 45.29
N VAL A 145 8.82 -8.07 45.71
CA VAL A 145 9.79 -8.83 44.89
C VAL A 145 9.17 -10.12 44.38
N LYS A 146 8.59 -10.92 45.29
CA LYS A 146 7.97 -12.20 44.94
C LYS A 146 6.76 -12.02 44.03
N TYR A 147 5.94 -10.99 44.26
CA TYR A 147 4.81 -10.66 43.42
C TYR A 147 5.25 -10.33 42.01
N VAL A 148 6.23 -9.43 41.84
CA VAL A 148 6.76 -9.05 40.53
C VAL A 148 7.31 -10.28 39.82
N ILE A 149 8.18 -11.08 40.45
CA ILE A 149 8.78 -12.26 39.80
C ILE A 149 7.72 -13.26 39.33
N ASN A 150 6.70 -13.54 40.15
CA ASN A 150 5.67 -14.53 39.82
C ASN A 150 4.72 -14.05 38.71
N ASN A 151 4.36 -12.77 38.70
CA ASN A 151 3.39 -12.23 37.74
C ASN A 151 4.06 -11.72 36.46
N ASN A 152 5.35 -11.41 36.50
CA ASN A 152 6.06 -10.90 35.34
C ASN A 152 6.21 -11.94 34.23
N LYS A 153 6.26 -13.24 34.56
CA LYS A 153 6.17 -14.28 33.53
C LYS A 153 4.84 -14.18 32.75
N SER A 154 3.73 -14.03 33.48
CA SER A 154 2.41 -13.87 32.87
C SER A 154 2.35 -12.60 32.02
N LEU A 155 2.85 -11.48 32.53
CA LEU A 155 2.93 -10.22 31.79
C LEU A 155 3.72 -10.40 30.47
N SER A 156 4.89 -11.03 30.54
CA SER A 156 5.74 -11.28 29.37
C SER A 156 5.04 -12.20 28.35
N ASP A 157 4.36 -13.25 28.82
CA ASP A 157 3.64 -14.19 27.95
C ASP A 157 2.44 -13.51 27.25
N GLU A 158 1.64 -12.71 27.98
CA GLU A 158 0.49 -12.00 27.40
C GLU A 158 0.93 -10.86 26.46
N ALA A 159 2.03 -10.15 26.76
CA ALA A 159 2.63 -9.16 25.87
C ALA A 159 3.20 -9.83 24.60
N ASN A 160 3.81 -11.02 24.72
CA ASN A 160 4.27 -11.79 23.58
C ASN A 160 3.10 -12.22 22.68
N LYS A 161 1.99 -12.71 23.27
CA LYS A 161 0.77 -13.04 22.52
C LYS A 161 0.22 -11.83 21.78
N ALA A 162 0.15 -10.66 22.43
CA ALA A 162 -0.28 -9.43 21.78
C ALA A 162 0.62 -9.07 20.58
N ALA A 163 1.94 -9.18 20.75
CA ALA A 163 2.89 -8.95 19.66
C ALA A 163 2.71 -9.94 18.50
N GLU A 164 2.49 -11.23 18.80
CA GLU A 164 2.21 -12.26 17.80
C GLU A 164 0.88 -12.01 17.07
N MET A 165 -0.17 -11.55 17.78
CA MET A 165 -1.44 -11.20 17.18
C MET A 165 -1.31 -10.01 16.22
N TYR A 166 -0.59 -8.95 16.61
CA TYR A 166 -0.26 -7.85 15.69
C TYR A 166 0.48 -8.34 14.44
N GLN A 167 1.46 -9.24 14.61
CA GLN A 167 2.21 -9.82 13.49
C GLN A 167 1.33 -10.72 12.60
N ALA A 168 0.43 -11.50 13.18
CA ALA A 168 -0.47 -12.39 12.46
C ALA A 168 -1.50 -11.61 11.64
N GLU A 169 -2.12 -10.58 12.25
CA GLU A 169 -3.02 -9.66 11.54
C GLU A 169 -2.29 -8.93 10.40
N PHE A 170 -1.03 -8.55 10.62
CA PHE A 170 -0.19 -7.94 9.61
C PHE A 170 0.10 -8.86 8.42
N GLN A 171 0.58 -10.08 8.67
CA GLN A 171 1.02 -10.99 7.62
C GLN A 171 -0.16 -11.48 6.76
N GLY A 172 -1.31 -11.75 7.38
CA GLY A 172 -2.53 -12.13 6.67
C GLY A 172 -2.99 -11.04 5.70
N LYS A 173 -3.11 -9.79 6.19
CA LYS A 173 -3.54 -8.65 5.37
C LYS A 173 -2.51 -8.30 4.28
N LYS A 174 -1.20 -8.44 4.57
CA LYS A 174 -0.11 -8.16 3.62
C LYS A 174 -0.14 -9.09 2.41
N ASN A 175 -0.29 -10.40 2.60
CA ASN A 175 -0.28 -11.35 1.48
C ASN A 175 -1.49 -11.14 0.56
N THR A 176 -2.68 -10.94 1.13
CA THR A 176 -3.88 -10.65 0.34
C THR A 176 -3.73 -9.35 -0.44
N ALA A 177 -3.27 -8.27 0.20
CA ALA A 177 -3.04 -6.99 -0.46
C ALA A 177 -2.00 -7.09 -1.60
N MET A 178 -0.91 -7.84 -1.39
CA MET A 178 0.13 -8.03 -2.40
C MET A 178 -0.39 -8.77 -3.63
N VAL A 179 -1.22 -9.80 -3.45
CA VAL A 179 -1.86 -10.51 -4.57
C VAL A 179 -2.77 -9.58 -5.37
N PHE A 180 -3.61 -8.77 -4.70
CA PHE A 180 -4.46 -7.79 -5.39
C PHE A 180 -3.65 -6.75 -6.17
N LEU A 181 -2.53 -6.27 -5.61
CA LEU A 181 -1.64 -5.33 -6.30
C LEU A 181 -1.01 -5.93 -7.56
N ILE A 182 -0.58 -7.19 -7.51
CA ILE A 182 -0.05 -7.90 -8.68
C ILE A 182 -1.14 -8.01 -9.75
N LEU A 183 -2.37 -8.38 -9.37
CA LEU A 183 -3.49 -8.48 -10.32
C LEU A 183 -3.82 -7.13 -10.96
N ILE A 184 -3.88 -6.04 -10.18
CA ILE A 184 -4.12 -4.68 -10.69
C ILE A 184 -2.98 -4.21 -11.60
N SER A 185 -1.73 -4.56 -11.27
CA SER A 185 -0.56 -4.25 -12.12
C SER A 185 -0.61 -4.99 -13.45
N ILE A 186 -0.97 -6.27 -13.44
CA ILE A 186 -1.20 -7.06 -14.66
C ILE A 186 -2.32 -6.43 -15.50
N LEU A 187 -3.42 -6.03 -14.88
CA LEU A 187 -4.53 -5.38 -15.58
C LEU A 187 -4.10 -4.04 -16.21
N ASN A 188 -3.27 -3.26 -15.53
CA ASN A 188 -2.66 -2.04 -16.09
C ASN A 188 -1.81 -2.35 -17.33
N LEU A 189 -0.98 -3.40 -17.30
CA LEU A 189 -0.16 -3.81 -18.44
C LEU A 189 -1.02 -4.24 -19.63
N ILE A 190 -2.11 -4.96 -19.38
CA ILE A 190 -3.07 -5.38 -20.41
C ILE A 190 -3.76 -4.14 -21.01
N ALA A 191 -4.23 -3.21 -20.18
CA ALA A 191 -4.84 -1.97 -20.64
C ALA A 191 -3.88 -1.15 -21.52
N PHE A 192 -2.62 -1.04 -21.10
CA PHE A 192 -1.57 -0.38 -21.88
C PHE A 192 -1.34 -1.06 -23.24
N ALA A 193 -1.25 -2.39 -23.26
CA ALA A 193 -1.11 -3.15 -24.49
C ALA A 193 -2.30 -2.93 -25.45
N VAL A 194 -3.53 -2.87 -24.92
CA VAL A 194 -4.74 -2.58 -25.71
C VAL A 194 -4.67 -1.17 -26.32
N VAL A 195 -4.25 -0.15 -25.57
CA VAL A 195 -4.07 1.21 -26.11
C VAL A 195 -3.04 1.21 -27.24
N ILE A 196 -1.90 0.52 -27.09
CA ILE A 196 -0.90 0.39 -28.15
C ILE A 196 -1.50 -0.27 -29.40
N LEU A 197 -2.29 -1.32 -29.25
CA LEU A 197 -2.95 -2.00 -30.38
C LEU A 197 -3.94 -1.07 -31.11
N ILE A 198 -4.73 -0.29 -30.36
CA ILE A 198 -5.65 0.70 -30.93
C ILE A 198 -4.88 1.77 -31.72
N VAL A 199 -3.81 2.31 -31.14
CA VAL A 199 -2.96 3.32 -31.80
C VAL A 199 -2.35 2.76 -33.08
N ARG A 200 -1.76 1.55 -33.04
CA ARG A 200 -1.19 0.89 -34.22
C ARG A 200 -2.21 0.68 -35.32
N LYS A 201 -3.40 0.18 -34.97
CA LYS A 201 -4.50 -0.03 -35.93
C LYS A 201 -4.95 1.27 -36.59
N SER A 202 -4.88 2.38 -35.86
CA SER A 202 -5.30 3.70 -36.34
C SER A 202 -4.23 4.40 -37.20
N ILE A 203 -2.95 4.14 -36.95
CA ILE A 203 -1.83 4.70 -37.73
C ILE A 203 -1.64 3.96 -39.07
N ASN A 204 -1.92 2.65 -39.14
CA ASN A 204 -1.68 1.86 -40.36
C ASN A 204 -2.35 2.43 -41.63
N PRO A 205 -3.63 2.86 -41.63
CA PRO A 205 -4.24 3.44 -42.83
C PRO A 205 -3.60 4.78 -43.24
N VAL A 206 -3.06 5.54 -42.29
CA VAL A 206 -2.30 6.78 -42.59
C VAL A 206 -1.01 6.46 -43.32
N ILE A 207 -0.32 5.37 -42.95
CA ILE A 207 0.86 4.88 -43.65
C ILE A 207 0.50 4.44 -45.07
N GLU A 208 -0.64 3.75 -45.26
CA GLU A 208 -1.11 3.36 -46.60
C GLU A 208 -1.42 4.57 -47.49
N LEU A 209 -2.14 5.57 -46.96
CA LEU A 209 -2.41 6.83 -47.67
C LEU A 209 -1.12 7.55 -48.05
N THR A 210 -0.13 7.59 -47.14
CA THR A 210 1.19 8.17 -47.40
C THR A 210 1.91 7.45 -48.55
N LYS A 211 1.85 6.11 -48.58
CA LYS A 211 2.44 5.31 -49.66
C LYS A 211 1.72 5.58 -51.00
N ALA A 212 0.40 5.54 -51.01
CA ALA A 212 -0.42 5.79 -52.20
C ALA A 212 -0.17 7.19 -52.80
N THR A 213 -0.06 8.20 -51.94
CA THR A 213 0.28 9.57 -52.34
C THR A 213 1.67 9.65 -52.99
N LYS A 214 2.68 8.95 -52.43
CA LYS A 214 4.03 8.89 -53.01
C LYS A 214 4.07 8.19 -54.37
N THR A 215 3.18 7.23 -54.64
CA THR A 215 3.05 6.59 -55.96
C THR A 215 2.37 7.47 -57.00
N ILE A 216 1.42 8.32 -56.60
CA ILE A 216 0.82 9.32 -57.50
C ILE A 216 1.84 10.34 -57.97
N ALA A 217 2.78 10.74 -57.10
CA ALA A 217 3.91 11.59 -57.47
C ALA A 217 4.81 10.98 -58.58
N LYS A 218 4.63 9.70 -58.92
CA LYS A 218 5.29 9.00 -60.04
C LYS A 218 4.38 8.78 -61.25
N PHE A 219 3.29 9.56 -61.40
CA PHE A 219 2.30 9.48 -62.49
C PHE A 219 1.49 8.18 -62.55
N SER A 220 1.44 7.38 -61.47
CA SER A 220 0.58 6.19 -61.40
C SER A 220 -0.77 6.51 -60.75
N LEU A 221 -1.78 6.85 -61.57
CA LEU A 221 -3.07 7.38 -61.10
C LEU A 221 -4.14 6.31 -60.79
N GLY A 222 -3.87 5.03 -61.06
CA GLY A 222 -4.81 3.93 -60.80
C GLY A 222 -4.94 3.48 -59.33
N THR A 223 -4.22 4.10 -58.39
CA THR A 223 -4.13 3.61 -57.01
C THR A 223 -5.28 4.15 -56.15
N LYS A 224 -6.21 3.28 -55.73
CA LYS A 224 -7.22 3.58 -54.70
C LYS A 224 -6.81 3.02 -53.34
N VAL A 225 -7.14 3.73 -52.26
CA VAL A 225 -6.91 3.28 -50.88
C VAL A 225 -8.21 2.73 -50.28
N LYS A 226 -8.12 1.62 -49.54
CA LYS A 226 -9.29 0.99 -48.92
C LYS A 226 -9.78 1.83 -47.74
N VAL A 227 -11.08 2.13 -47.71
CA VAL A 227 -11.71 2.79 -46.56
C VAL A 227 -12.00 1.73 -45.49
N THR A 228 -11.18 1.70 -44.43
CA THR A 228 -11.23 0.67 -43.37
C THR A 228 -11.83 1.15 -42.06
N THR A 229 -11.92 2.47 -41.85
CA THR A 229 -12.46 3.08 -40.62
C THR A 229 -13.62 4.03 -40.95
N LYS A 230 -14.40 4.39 -39.92
CA LYS A 230 -15.53 5.35 -40.00
C LYS A 230 -15.20 6.71 -39.36
N ASP A 231 -13.93 6.92 -39.01
CA ASP A 231 -13.42 8.11 -38.33
C ASP A 231 -12.74 9.07 -39.32
N GLU A 232 -12.04 10.10 -38.80
CA GLU A 232 -11.37 11.13 -39.60
C GLU A 232 -10.38 10.52 -40.62
N ILE A 233 -9.78 9.36 -40.32
CA ILE A 233 -8.89 8.67 -41.25
C ILE A 233 -9.68 8.01 -42.39
N GLY A 234 -10.86 7.48 -42.11
CA GLY A 234 -11.76 6.93 -43.12
C GLY A 234 -12.33 8.01 -44.03
N GLU A 235 -12.62 9.19 -43.47
CA GLU A 235 -13.02 10.37 -44.24
C GLU A 235 -11.88 10.86 -45.14
N LEU A 236 -10.65 10.94 -44.63
CA LEU A 236 -9.47 11.26 -45.42
C LEU A 236 -9.25 10.27 -46.58
N ALA A 237 -9.43 8.97 -46.33
CA ALA A 237 -9.34 7.94 -47.37
C ALA A 237 -10.40 8.10 -48.47
N LYS A 238 -11.64 8.46 -48.10
CA LYS A 238 -12.71 8.76 -49.07
C LYS A 238 -12.38 9.99 -49.91
N SER A 239 -11.95 11.07 -49.28
CA SER A 239 -11.56 12.31 -49.96
C SER A 239 -10.38 12.10 -50.90
N PHE A 240 -9.40 11.28 -50.50
CA PHE A 240 -8.30 10.87 -51.35
C PHE A 240 -8.77 10.12 -52.60
N ASN A 241 -9.63 9.10 -52.44
CA ASN A 241 -10.16 8.35 -53.59
C ASN A 241 -10.99 9.23 -54.54
N LEU A 242 -11.78 10.16 -54.01
CA LEU A 242 -12.56 11.10 -54.82
C LEU A 242 -11.66 12.02 -55.66
N MET A 243 -10.57 12.53 -55.06
CA MET A 243 -9.56 13.29 -55.79
C MET A 243 -8.95 12.47 -56.93
N MET A 244 -8.65 11.19 -56.68
CA MET A 244 -8.13 10.29 -57.71
C MET A 244 -9.12 10.02 -58.84
N ASP A 245 -10.41 9.90 -58.52
CA ASP A 245 -11.47 9.75 -59.54
C ASP A 245 -11.55 10.99 -60.45
N HIS A 246 -11.45 12.20 -59.87
CA HIS A 246 -11.40 13.43 -60.67
C HIS A 246 -10.13 13.55 -61.51
N LEU A 247 -8.95 13.19 -60.97
CA LEU A 247 -7.70 13.24 -61.72
C LEU A 247 -7.67 12.24 -62.88
N ASN A 248 -8.16 11.02 -62.68
CA ASN A 248 -8.29 10.03 -63.76
C ASN A 248 -9.23 10.52 -64.85
N LYS A 249 -10.40 11.06 -64.48
CA LYS A 249 -11.36 11.62 -65.44
C LYS A 249 -10.75 12.75 -66.29
N ILE A 250 -10.00 13.67 -65.67
CA ILE A 250 -9.33 14.76 -66.39
C ILE A 250 -8.26 14.23 -67.36
N MET A 251 -7.54 13.17 -66.99
CA MET A 251 -6.54 12.54 -67.85
C MET A 251 -7.19 11.80 -69.03
N ASP A 252 -8.29 11.08 -68.79
CA ASP A 252 -9.04 10.38 -69.83
C ASP A 252 -9.65 11.36 -70.85
N GLU A 253 -10.20 12.50 -70.39
CA GLU A 253 -10.73 13.56 -71.25
C GLU A 253 -9.66 14.23 -72.12
N LYS A 254 -8.39 14.22 -71.69
CA LYS A 254 -7.26 14.80 -72.43
C LYS A 254 -6.59 13.84 -73.40
N ASN A 255 -6.92 12.55 -73.40
CA ASN A 255 -6.27 11.52 -74.22
C ASN A 255 -7.28 10.67 -75.03
N PRO A 256 -8.14 11.26 -75.89
CA PRO A 256 -9.23 10.54 -76.55
C PRO A 256 -8.80 9.56 -77.67
N GLU A 257 -7.53 9.52 -78.08
CA GLU A 257 -7.09 8.82 -79.30
C GLU A 257 -6.63 7.35 -79.13
N GLU A 258 -6.69 6.75 -77.93
CA GLU A 258 -6.26 5.34 -77.74
C GLU A 258 -7.41 4.31 -77.70
N ASN A 259 -8.68 4.72 -77.83
CA ASN A 259 -9.84 3.82 -77.77
C ASN A 259 -10.73 3.82 -79.03
N SER A 260 -10.19 4.19 -80.20
CA SER A 260 -10.85 4.07 -81.50
C SER A 260 -9.99 3.37 -82.53
#